data_AF-A0A2M6WW52-F1
#
_entry.id   AF-A0A2M6WW52-F1
#
_cell.length_a   1.000
_cell.length_b   1.000
_cell.length_c   1.000
_cell.angle_alpha   90.00
_cell.angle_beta   90.00
_cell.angle_gamma   90.00
#
_symmetry.space_group_name_H-M   'P 1'
#
loop_
_entity.id
_entity.type
_entity.pdbx_description
1 polymer ?
#
loop_
_entity_poly.entity_id
_entity_poly.type
_entity_poly.pdbx_seq_one_letter_code
_entity_poly.pdbx_strand_id
1 'polypeptide(L)'
;MNTQEIFDLAIKTGIENDPRGRAGVKDVLAQNKKDYEDLPKRKQAEYDKEKFVNPYSDSRFLVGDRKKKIKRVLVGIDIGVGEVMLANELERRGKKIDLIIAHHPEGKALARL
;
A
#
# COMPACT_ATOMS: atom_id res chain seq x y z
N MET A 1 -7.73 11.81 9.93
CA MET A 1 -7.09 10.49 9.92
C MET A 1 -5.57 10.64 9.87
N ASN A 2 -4.81 9.62 10.27
CA ASN A 2 -3.38 9.50 10.01
C ASN A 2 -3.12 8.65 8.75
N THR A 3 -1.88 8.60 8.28
CA THR A 3 -1.47 7.82 7.10
C THR A 3 -1.85 6.34 7.20
N GLN A 4 -1.66 5.71 8.36
CA GLN A 4 -1.99 4.31 8.59
C GLN A 4 -3.49 4.05 8.44
N GLU A 5 -4.32 4.89 9.07
CA GLU A 5 -5.79 4.78 9.01
C GLU A 5 -6.30 4.91 7.57
N ILE A 6 -5.67 5.75 6.74
CA ILE A 6 -6.01 5.90 5.32
C ILE A 6 -5.62 4.64 4.54
N PHE A 7 -4.43 4.09 4.78
CA PHE A 7 -3.99 2.86 4.13
C PHE A 7 -4.86 1.66 4.52
N ASP A 8 -5.15 1.49 5.80
CA ASP A 8 -6.02 0.42 6.30
C ASP A 8 -7.44 0.55 5.73
N LEU A 9 -7.94 1.78 5.58
CA LEU A 9 -9.22 2.03 4.93
C LEU A 9 -9.19 1.57 3.47
N ALA A 10 -8.13 1.91 2.71
CA ALA A 10 -8.01 1.48 1.31
C ALA A 10 -8.01 -0.05 1.17
N ILE A 11 -7.25 -0.76 2.01
CA ILE A 11 -7.21 -2.23 2.02
C ILE A 11 -8.58 -2.80 2.40
N LYS A 12 -9.21 -2.27 3.46
CA LYS A 12 -10.53 -2.70 3.90
C LYS A 12 -11.58 -2.52 2.80
N THR A 13 -11.63 -1.34 2.17
CA THR A 13 -12.55 -1.05 1.07
C THR A 13 -12.32 -1.98 -0.11
N GLY A 14 -11.05 -2.29 -0.44
CA GLY A 14 -10.72 -3.31 -1.43
C GLY A 14 -11.33 -4.66 -1.08
N ILE A 15 -11.11 -5.15 0.15
CA ILE A 15 -11.63 -6.45 0.62
C ILE A 15 -13.16 -6.51 0.58
N GLU A 16 -13.84 -5.41 0.91
CA GLU A 16 -15.31 -5.33 0.89
C GLU A 16 -15.89 -5.40 -0.52
N ASN A 17 -15.14 -4.97 -1.53
CA ASN A 17 -15.56 -4.93 -2.93
C ASN A 17 -14.82 -5.95 -3.81
N ASP A 18 -14.09 -6.88 -3.21
CA ASP A 18 -13.30 -7.86 -3.93
C ASP A 18 -14.22 -8.83 -4.69
N PRO A 19 -14.02 -9.05 -6.02
CA PRO A 19 -14.87 -9.94 -6.82
C PRO A 19 -14.79 -11.40 -6.36
N ARG A 20 -13.74 -11.80 -5.63
CA ARG A 20 -13.61 -13.14 -5.01
C ARG A 20 -14.50 -13.28 -3.77
N GLY A 21 -15.03 -12.18 -3.25
CA GLY A 21 -15.76 -12.10 -1.99
C GLY A 21 -14.89 -12.31 -0.76
N ARG A 22 -15.48 -12.10 0.42
CA ARG A 22 -14.77 -12.21 1.71
C ARG A 22 -14.16 -13.60 1.97
N ALA A 23 -14.80 -14.66 1.50
CA ALA A 23 -14.29 -16.02 1.63
C ALA A 23 -13.02 -16.22 0.82
N GLY A 24 -13.02 -15.84 -0.47
CA GLY A 24 -11.84 -15.95 -1.32
C GLY A 24 -10.66 -15.10 -0.83
N VAL A 25 -10.92 -13.90 -0.31
CA VAL A 25 -9.88 -13.10 0.35
C VAL A 25 -9.29 -13.82 1.57
N LYS A 26 -10.13 -14.42 2.41
CA LYS A 26 -9.68 -15.18 3.59
C LYS A 26 -8.80 -16.36 3.18
N ASP A 27 -9.15 -17.06 2.10
CA ASP A 27 -8.37 -18.18 1.58
C ASP A 27 -6.99 -17.72 1.09
N VAL A 28 -6.91 -16.58 0.39
CA VAL A 28 -5.63 -15.98 -0.03
C VAL A 28 -4.74 -15.66 1.17
N LEU A 29 -5.29 -15.02 2.22
CA LEU A 29 -4.53 -14.68 3.42
C LEU A 29 -4.09 -15.95 4.18
N ALA A 30 -4.92 -16.99 4.21
CA ALA A 30 -4.58 -18.27 4.81
C ALA A 30 -3.46 -18.98 4.05
N GLN A 31 -3.54 -18.99 2.72
CA GLN A 31 -2.50 -19.54 1.85
C GLN A 31 -1.18 -18.80 2.04
N ASN A 32 -1.19 -17.46 2.09
CA ASN A 32 0.02 -16.66 2.34
C ASN A 32 0.69 -17.01 3.67
N LYS A 33 -0.07 -17.38 4.71
CA LYS A 33 0.48 -17.83 6.00
C LYS A 33 1.07 -19.23 5.89
N LYS A 34 0.36 -20.15 5.23
CA LYS A 34 0.85 -21.50 4.98
C LYS A 34 2.16 -21.48 4.18
N ASP A 35 2.22 -20.69 3.12
CA ASP A 35 3.42 -20.53 2.30
C ASP A 35 4.61 -20.03 3.13
N TYR A 36 4.38 -19.12 4.09
CA TYR A 36 5.42 -18.67 5.01
C TYR A 36 5.88 -19.77 5.97
N GLU A 37 4.95 -20.55 6.51
CA GLU A 37 5.24 -21.65 7.45
C GLU A 37 6.04 -22.77 6.75
N ASP A 38 5.72 -23.06 5.49
CA ASP A 38 6.41 -24.06 4.67
C ASP A 38 7.80 -23.61 4.19
N LEU A 39 8.15 -22.32 4.33
CA LEU A 39 9.47 -21.82 3.94
C LEU A 39 10.56 -22.25 4.94
N PRO A 40 11.78 -22.58 4.46
CA PRO A 40 12.95 -22.72 5.32
C PRO A 40 13.23 -21.43 6.12
N LYS A 41 13.71 -21.55 7.37
CA LYS A 41 13.99 -20.40 8.27
C LYS A 41 14.77 -19.26 7.61
N ARG A 42 15.75 -19.57 6.76
CA ARG A 42 16.53 -18.56 6.04
C ARG A 42 15.68 -17.71 5.09
N LYS A 43 14.67 -18.29 4.45
CA LYS A 43 13.76 -17.59 3.53
C LYS A 43 12.63 -16.87 4.25
N GLN A 44 12.22 -17.33 5.44
CA GLN A 44 11.21 -16.65 6.25
C GLN A 44 11.63 -15.20 6.62
N ALA A 45 12.94 -14.95 6.78
CA ALA A 45 13.46 -13.61 7.07
C ALA A 45 13.19 -12.59 5.96
N GLU A 46 13.11 -13.05 4.70
CA GLU A 46 12.90 -12.21 3.51
C GLU A 46 11.42 -12.17 3.08
N TYR A 47 10.54 -12.90 3.75
CA TYR A 47 9.13 -12.98 3.37
C TYR A 47 8.38 -11.67 3.68
N ASP A 48 7.56 -11.23 2.73
CA ASP A 48 6.71 -10.06 2.90
C ASP A 48 5.56 -10.36 3.88
N LYS A 49 5.75 -9.98 5.14
CA LYS A 49 4.75 -10.18 6.21
C LYS A 49 3.48 -9.34 6.01
N GLU A 50 3.49 -8.33 5.12
CA GLU A 50 2.27 -7.57 4.81
C GLU A 50 1.21 -8.47 4.16
N LYS A 51 1.63 -9.53 3.46
CA LYS A 51 0.74 -10.54 2.84
C LYS A 51 -0.16 -11.28 3.83
N PHE A 52 0.12 -11.21 5.13
CA PHE A 52 -0.74 -11.83 6.16
C PHE A 52 -2.01 -11.03 6.45
N VAL A 53 -2.02 -9.75 6.10
CA VAL A 53 -3.14 -8.83 6.39
C VAL A 53 -3.61 -8.06 5.15
N ASN A 54 -2.80 -8.02 4.10
CA ASN A 54 -3.09 -7.36 2.84
C ASN A 54 -3.05 -8.38 1.69
N PRO A 55 -4.20 -8.72 1.07
CA PRO A 55 -4.26 -9.71 -0.01
C PRO A 55 -3.77 -9.17 -1.36
N TYR A 56 -3.50 -7.86 -1.46
CA TYR A 56 -3.12 -7.18 -2.70
C TYR A 56 -1.63 -6.90 -2.69
N SER A 57 -0.83 -7.57 -3.52
CA SER A 57 0.63 -7.36 -3.55
C SER A 57 1.06 -6.04 -4.17
N ASP A 58 0.18 -5.46 -4.99
CA ASP A 58 0.38 -4.23 -5.77
C ASP A 58 0.00 -2.95 -5.01
N SER A 59 -0.60 -3.08 -3.83
CA SER A 59 -1.02 -1.97 -2.97
C SER A 59 -0.16 -1.93 -1.72
N ARG A 60 0.77 -0.97 -1.62
CA ARG A 60 1.71 -0.86 -0.49
C ARG A 60 1.89 0.58 -0.02
N PHE A 61 2.19 0.72 1.27
CA PHE A 61 2.80 1.95 1.79
C PHE A 61 4.29 1.96 1.48
N LEU A 62 4.73 2.89 0.63
CA LEU A 62 6.10 2.94 0.13
C LEU A 62 7.07 3.57 1.13
N VAL A 63 6.79 4.81 1.56
CA VAL A 63 7.70 5.60 2.40
C VAL A 63 6.96 6.68 3.19
N GLY A 64 7.50 7.08 4.33
CA GLY A 64 7.03 8.19 5.16
C GLY A 64 6.60 7.78 6.56
N ASP A 65 5.98 8.70 7.29
CA ASP A 65 5.47 8.45 8.64
C ASP A 65 4.02 7.97 8.62
N ARG A 66 3.80 6.75 9.13
CA ARG A 66 2.48 6.11 9.27
C ARG A 66 1.58 6.84 10.27
N LYS A 67 2.14 7.62 11.21
CA LYS A 67 1.39 8.37 12.23
C LYS A 67 1.11 9.83 11.84
N LYS A 68 1.67 10.31 10.73
CA LYS A 68 1.46 11.69 10.25
C LYS A 68 -0.04 11.98 10.08
N LYS A 69 -0.51 13.09 10.63
CA LYS A 69 -1.87 13.58 10.42
C LYS A 69 -1.99 14.18 9.02
N ILE A 70 -3.00 13.73 8.27
CA ILE A 70 -3.19 14.10 6.86
C ILE A 70 -4.32 15.14 6.75
N LYS A 71 -4.04 16.26 6.10
CA LYS A 71 -5.03 17.30 5.76
C LYS A 71 -5.18 17.50 4.25
N ARG A 72 -4.09 17.33 3.48
CA ARG A 72 -4.12 17.46 2.02
C ARG A 72 -3.41 16.28 1.36
N VAL A 73 -4.06 15.70 0.36
CA VAL A 73 -3.50 14.62 -0.45
C VAL A 73 -3.32 15.07 -1.90
N LEU A 74 -2.31 14.54 -2.56
CA LEU A 74 -2.20 14.53 -4.03
C LEU A 74 -2.47 13.09 -4.49
N VAL A 75 -3.41 12.91 -5.40
CA VAL A 75 -3.78 11.58 -5.93
C VAL A 75 -3.68 11.61 -7.45
N GLY A 76 -3.17 10.53 -8.03
CA GLY A 76 -3.02 10.40 -9.47
C GLY A 76 -3.02 8.95 -9.92
N ILE A 77 -3.27 8.72 -11.21
CA ILE A 77 -3.21 7.40 -11.82
C ILE A 77 -1.74 6.98 -11.91
N ASP A 78 -0.97 7.75 -12.67
CA ASP A 78 0.48 7.67 -12.79
C ASP A 78 1.12 8.71 -11.86
N ILE A 79 1.94 8.25 -10.93
CA ILE A 79 2.74 9.10 -10.05
C ILE A 79 4.20 8.71 -10.24
N GLY A 80 4.91 9.50 -11.03
CA GLY A 80 6.34 9.35 -11.23
C GLY A 80 7.13 10.45 -10.52
N VAL A 81 8.38 10.61 -10.97
CA VAL A 81 9.27 11.68 -10.50
C VAL A 81 8.66 13.07 -10.71
N GLY A 82 7.96 13.28 -11.83
CA GLY A 82 7.32 14.56 -12.16
C GLY A 82 6.28 14.99 -11.13
N GLU A 83 5.38 14.08 -10.74
CA GLU A 83 4.29 14.37 -9.80
C GLU A 83 4.82 14.54 -8.37
N VAL A 84 5.86 13.80 -8.01
CA VAL A 84 6.58 13.99 -6.73
C VAL A 84 7.26 15.37 -6.70
N MET A 85 7.87 15.79 -7.82
CA MET A 85 8.48 17.13 -7.93
C MET A 85 7.44 18.24 -7.92
N LEU A 86 6.28 18.02 -8.54
CA LEU A 86 5.14 18.93 -8.45
C LEU A 86 4.67 19.07 -7.00
N ALA A 87 4.52 17.97 -6.26
CA ALA A 87 4.13 18.01 -4.85
C ALA A 87 5.11 18.84 -4.03
N ASN A 88 6.42 18.63 -4.21
CA ASN A 88 7.46 19.40 -3.56
C ASN A 88 7.43 20.89 -3.93
N GLU A 89 7.24 21.22 -5.20
CA GLU A 89 7.14 22.62 -5.65
C GLU A 89 5.89 23.32 -5.09
N LEU A 90 4.77 22.62 -5.01
CA LEU A 90 3.56 23.12 -4.35
C LEU A 90 3.82 23.40 -2.86
N GLU A 91 4.54 22.53 -2.15
CA GLU A 91 4.93 22.78 -0.75
C GLU A 91 5.78 24.04 -0.62
N ARG A 92 6.79 24.21 -1.50
CA ARG A 92 7.65 25.40 -1.53
C ARG A 92 6.88 26.70 -1.76
N ARG A 93 5.75 26.63 -2.48
CA ARG A 93 4.83 27.75 -2.71
C ARG A 93 3.77 27.93 -1.62
N GLY A 94 3.93 27.25 -0.48
CA GLY A 94 3.01 27.35 0.67
C GLY A 94 1.79 26.42 0.59
N LYS A 95 1.69 25.56 -0.44
CA LYS A 95 0.61 24.58 -0.58
C LYS A 95 1.10 23.18 -0.17
N LYS A 96 1.16 22.95 1.14
CA LYS A 96 1.57 21.68 1.76
C LYS A 96 0.81 20.46 1.23
N ILE A 97 1.50 19.37 0.92
CA ILE A 97 0.95 18.08 0.50
C ILE A 97 1.39 17.02 1.52
N ASP A 98 0.44 16.53 2.33
CA ASP A 98 0.80 15.65 3.45
C ASP A 98 1.07 14.20 3.03
N LEU A 99 0.43 13.75 1.96
CA LEU A 99 0.47 12.38 1.43
C LEU A 99 0.25 12.37 -0.09
N ILE A 100 0.96 11.49 -0.80
CA ILE A 100 0.74 11.19 -2.21
C ILE A 100 0.15 9.78 -2.31
N ILE A 101 -0.86 9.59 -3.17
CA ILE A 101 -1.52 8.30 -3.41
C ILE A 101 -1.48 8.03 -4.92
N ALA A 102 -0.85 6.92 -5.30
CA ALA A 102 -0.75 6.47 -6.68
C ALA A 102 -1.72 5.31 -6.94
N HIS A 103 -2.32 5.25 -8.13
CA HIS A 103 -3.07 4.08 -8.58
C HIS A 103 -2.12 2.99 -9.06
N HIS A 104 -1.24 3.31 -10.01
CA HIS A 104 -0.28 2.34 -10.51
C HIS A 104 0.79 2.05 -9.44
N PRO A 105 1.20 0.77 -9.29
CA PRO A 105 2.15 0.40 -8.26
C PRO A 105 3.54 0.98 -8.56
N GLU A 106 4.23 1.39 -7.51
CA GLU A 106 5.57 1.96 -7.59
C GLU A 106 6.54 1.24 -6.64
N GLY A 107 7.82 1.22 -6.99
CA GLY A 107 8.88 0.64 -6.15
C GLY A 107 8.60 -0.79 -5.69
N LYS A 108 8.61 -1.04 -4.37
CA LYS A 108 8.40 -2.40 -3.81
C LYS A 108 6.99 -2.96 -4.05
N ALA A 109 6.05 -2.12 -4.47
CA ALA A 109 4.70 -2.54 -4.82
C ALA A 109 4.60 -3.07 -6.25
N LEU A 110 5.65 -2.96 -7.07
CA LEU A 110 5.69 -3.52 -8.42
C LEU A 110 5.52 -5.04 -8.34
N ALA A 111 4.28 -5.48 -8.34
CA ALA A 111 3.92 -6.85 -8.59
C ALA A 111 4.09 -7.09 -10.08
N ARG A 112 4.63 -8.25 -10.46
CA ARG A 112 4.72 -8.69 -11.86
C ARG A 112 3.29 -8.76 -12.44
N LEU A 113 2.83 -7.65 -13.02
CA LEU A 113 1.63 -7.54 -13.83
C LEU A 113 1.92 -8.09 -15.23
#